data_AF-A0A936CB14-F1
#
_entry.id   AF-A0A936CB14-F1
#
_cell.length_a   1.000
_cell.length_b   1.000
_cell.length_c   1.000
_cell.angle_alpha   90.00
_cell.angle_beta   90.00
_cell.angle_gamma   90.00
#
_symmetry.space_group_name_H-M   'P 1'
#
loop_
_entity.id
_entity.type
_entity.pdbx_description
1 polymer ?
#
loop_
_entity_poly.entity_id
_entity_poly.type
_entity_poly.pdbx_seq_one_letter_code
_entity_poly.pdbx_strand_id
1 'polypeptide(L)'
;MRSPGRSRSACAGHGTDHDHADTQHHPNHATPRHAPADGRAPRGAAVGCDKTLTVEPTTEVEESQAIIDAASARALAGAYDAPQSGSYYGGDFLFLSDLASDDVAHVGTFTTYADIDQHVTSADNSTLEGMWDAIYAGIGRANTLIAKVPNVTTLSEDERKDIVGQAHLLRALHYHNLVKLWGPVPIRLAPPSSLDELTGTERATVAQVYTQILTDINQAQQLISTDYRTREGSWLAAEALKTRPPVPGEQRVGHHRGKQRPRRRG
;
A
#
# COMPACT_ATOMS: atom_id res chain seq x y z
N MET A 1 4.86 -48.45 31.48
CA MET A 1 5.72 -49.64 31.29
C MET A 1 5.87 -49.90 29.79
N ARG A 2 7.10 -50.22 29.34
CA ARG A 2 7.50 -50.84 28.04
C ARG A 2 6.92 -50.33 26.71
N SER A 3 7.78 -49.71 25.90
CA SER A 3 7.75 -49.75 24.43
C SER A 3 8.31 -51.09 23.90
N PRO A 4 8.00 -51.43 22.63
CA PRO A 4 9.02 -51.73 21.61
C PRO A 4 8.68 -51.04 20.27
N GLY A 5 9.52 -50.99 19.23
CA GLY A 5 10.91 -51.42 19.04
C GLY A 5 11.41 -50.96 17.65
N ARG A 6 12.72 -50.69 17.49
CA ARG A 6 13.31 -50.21 16.23
C ARG A 6 13.56 -51.35 15.23
N SER A 7 13.51 -51.05 13.94
CA SER A 7 14.31 -51.73 12.92
C SER A 7 15.13 -50.71 12.12
N ARG A 8 16.34 -51.10 11.69
CA ARG A 8 17.24 -50.31 10.83
C ARG A 8 17.41 -51.06 9.51
N SER A 9 17.56 -50.35 8.41
CA SER A 9 18.16 -50.90 7.18
C SER A 9 19.45 -50.15 6.85
N ALA A 10 20.38 -50.82 6.15
CA ALA A 10 21.79 -50.44 6.08
C ALA A 10 22.21 -49.88 4.71
N CYS A 11 23.34 -49.15 4.69
CA CYS A 11 24.01 -48.67 3.48
C CYS A 11 25.42 -49.27 3.37
N ALA A 12 25.73 -49.90 2.23
CA ALA A 12 27.06 -50.26 1.70
C ALA A 12 26.85 -50.78 0.25
N GLY A 13 27.75 -50.66 -0.73
CA GLY A 13 29.12 -50.11 -0.75
C GLY A 13 29.65 -49.92 -2.21
N HIS A 14 30.96 -49.68 -2.37
CA HIS A 14 31.68 -49.21 -3.57
C HIS A 14 31.99 -50.24 -4.69
N GLY A 15 32.43 -49.72 -5.86
CA GLY A 15 33.40 -50.34 -6.81
C GLY A 15 32.93 -50.35 -8.27
N THR A 16 33.41 -49.53 -9.25
CA THR A 16 34.74 -49.28 -9.88
C THR A 16 34.96 -50.02 -11.22
N ASP A 17 35.29 -49.23 -12.26
CA ASP A 17 36.13 -49.46 -13.46
C ASP A 17 35.86 -50.63 -14.45
N HIS A 18 35.65 -50.32 -15.75
CA HIS A 18 36.72 -50.32 -16.78
C HIS A 18 36.22 -50.11 -18.25
N ASP A 19 36.85 -49.14 -18.92
CA ASP A 19 37.49 -49.17 -20.26
C ASP A 19 36.86 -49.59 -21.63
N HIS A 20 37.37 -48.83 -22.63
CA HIS A 20 37.69 -49.16 -24.04
C HIS A 20 36.64 -49.08 -25.19
N ALA A 21 36.90 -48.10 -26.10
CA ALA A 21 37.09 -48.15 -27.58
C ALA A 21 36.08 -48.93 -28.50
N ASP A 22 35.88 -48.61 -29.79
CA ASP A 22 36.73 -47.88 -30.74
C ASP A 22 36.00 -47.32 -32.00
N THR A 23 36.67 -46.39 -32.73
CA THR A 23 36.56 -45.95 -34.16
C THR A 23 35.27 -45.94 -35.01
N GLN A 24 35.08 -44.89 -35.84
CA GLN A 24 35.37 -44.92 -37.31
C GLN A 24 35.18 -43.59 -38.11
N HIS A 25 36.18 -43.29 -38.97
CA HIS A 25 36.14 -42.61 -40.30
C HIS A 25 35.89 -41.08 -40.52
N HIS A 26 37.01 -40.32 -40.65
CA HIS A 26 37.54 -39.63 -41.86
C HIS A 26 36.69 -38.68 -42.78
N PRO A 27 37.30 -37.77 -43.60
CA PRO A 27 38.50 -36.92 -43.40
C PRO A 27 38.45 -35.51 -44.09
N ASN A 28 39.61 -34.81 -44.16
CA ASN A 28 40.00 -33.69 -45.07
C ASN A 28 39.40 -32.29 -44.77
N HIS A 29 40.09 -31.14 -44.88
CA HIS A 29 41.45 -30.68 -45.24
C HIS A 29 41.63 -29.24 -44.67
N ALA A 30 42.77 -28.53 -44.56
CA ALA A 30 44.19 -28.70 -44.97
C ALA A 30 45.15 -27.95 -43.99
N THR A 31 46.43 -27.80 -44.34
CA THR A 31 47.44 -26.86 -43.79
C THR A 31 48.30 -26.32 -44.97
N PRO A 32 49.41 -25.53 -44.84
CA PRO A 32 50.00 -24.80 -43.68
C PRO A 32 50.41 -23.34 -44.01
N ARG A 33 50.99 -22.60 -43.03
CA ARG A 33 52.40 -22.06 -43.04
C ARG A 33 52.62 -20.78 -42.18
N HIS A 34 53.88 -20.66 -41.72
CA HIS A 34 54.60 -19.49 -41.19
C HIS A 34 54.19 -18.88 -39.84
N ALA A 35 54.98 -19.22 -38.82
CA ALA A 35 55.48 -18.24 -37.86
C ALA A 35 56.51 -17.30 -38.54
N PRO A 36 56.76 -16.11 -37.97
CA PRO A 36 57.84 -16.04 -36.99
C PRO A 36 57.40 -15.50 -35.63
N ALA A 37 58.20 -15.78 -34.60
CA ALA A 37 58.02 -15.21 -33.28
C ALA A 37 58.51 -13.76 -33.25
N ASP A 38 57.75 -12.86 -32.63
CA ASP A 38 58.31 -11.65 -32.03
C ASP A 38 57.52 -11.22 -30.80
N GLY A 39 58.22 -10.66 -29.80
CA GLY A 39 57.73 -10.61 -28.43
C GLY A 39 56.93 -9.36 -28.07
N ARG A 40 55.61 -9.50 -27.84
CA ARG A 40 54.89 -8.60 -26.93
C ARG A 40 53.60 -9.22 -26.38
N ALA A 41 53.51 -9.36 -25.05
CA ALA A 41 52.25 -9.71 -24.40
C ALA A 41 51.24 -8.55 -24.53
N PRO A 42 50.03 -8.76 -25.09
CA PRO A 42 48.97 -7.76 -25.00
C PRO A 42 48.52 -7.64 -23.54
N ARG A 43 48.42 -6.41 -23.04
CA ARG A 43 47.96 -6.11 -21.68
C ARG A 43 46.54 -6.60 -21.53
N GLY A 44 46.21 -7.21 -20.38
CA GLY A 44 44.90 -7.79 -20.13
C GLY A 44 43.77 -6.79 -20.37
N ALA A 45 42.83 -7.15 -21.23
CA ALA A 45 41.56 -6.45 -21.34
C ALA A 45 40.80 -6.64 -20.03
N ALA A 46 40.43 -5.54 -19.38
CA ALA A 46 39.53 -5.60 -18.24
C ALA A 46 38.15 -6.05 -18.75
N VAL A 47 37.71 -7.24 -18.34
CA VAL A 47 36.32 -7.68 -18.52
C VAL A 47 35.48 -6.86 -17.55
N GLY A 48 35.03 -5.69 -18.00
CA GLY A 48 34.04 -4.89 -17.30
C GLY A 48 32.71 -5.63 -17.25
N CYS A 49 32.08 -5.67 -16.09
CA CYS A 49 30.75 -6.24 -15.97
C CYS A 49 29.72 -5.28 -16.59
N ASP A 50 29.25 -5.55 -17.81
CA ASP A 50 28.07 -4.94 -18.45
C ASP A 50 26.75 -5.37 -17.77
N LYS A 51 26.77 -5.45 -16.44
CA LYS A 51 25.61 -5.71 -15.59
C LYS A 51 25.57 -4.63 -14.53
N THR A 52 25.02 -3.47 -14.91
CA THR A 52 24.42 -2.56 -13.94
C THR A 52 23.47 -3.39 -13.08
N LEU A 53 23.70 -3.39 -11.77
CA LEU A 53 23.00 -4.25 -10.85
C LEU A 53 21.58 -3.68 -10.64
N THR A 54 20.61 -4.15 -11.44
CA THR A 54 19.18 -3.98 -11.13
C THR A 54 18.87 -4.82 -9.90
N VAL A 55 19.03 -4.19 -8.74
CA VAL A 55 18.63 -4.75 -7.45
C VAL A 55 17.12 -4.55 -7.35
N GLU A 56 16.36 -5.57 -7.71
CA GLU A 56 14.94 -5.62 -7.35
C GLU A 56 14.82 -5.55 -5.81
N PRO A 57 13.96 -4.68 -5.25
CA PRO A 57 13.88 -4.47 -3.81
C PRO A 57 13.38 -5.73 -3.10
N THR A 58 14.28 -6.46 -2.43
CA THR A 58 13.98 -7.75 -1.78
C THR A 58 13.05 -7.66 -0.57
N THR A 59 12.61 -6.45 -0.20
CA THR A 59 11.63 -6.17 0.86
C THR A 59 10.25 -5.79 0.32
N GLU A 60 10.10 -5.63 -0.99
CA GLU A 60 8.81 -5.34 -1.62
C GLU A 60 8.15 -6.66 -2.07
N VAL A 61 6.87 -6.81 -1.75
CA VAL A 61 6.07 -7.90 -2.31
C VAL A 61 5.59 -7.43 -3.68
N GLU A 62 6.14 -8.06 -4.73
CA GLU A 62 5.68 -7.93 -6.12
C GLU A 62 4.15 -7.78 -6.20
N GLU A 63 3.67 -6.72 -6.84
CA GLU A 63 2.23 -6.38 -6.89
C GLU A 63 1.39 -7.48 -7.56
N SER A 64 2.05 -8.33 -8.37
CA SER A 64 1.49 -9.52 -9.01
C SER A 64 1.30 -10.72 -8.07
N GLN A 65 2.01 -10.75 -6.94
CA GLN A 65 1.96 -11.82 -5.91
C GLN A 65 1.21 -11.40 -4.64
N ALA A 66 0.94 -10.09 -4.47
CA ALA A 66 0.35 -9.54 -3.24
C ALA A 66 -1.07 -10.06 -2.92
N ILE A 67 -1.92 -10.27 -3.94
CA ILE A 67 -3.24 -10.90 -3.79
C ILE A 67 -3.47 -11.92 -4.90
N ILE A 68 -3.34 -13.21 -4.56
CA ILE A 68 -3.49 -14.33 -5.51
C ILE A 68 -4.50 -15.39 -5.04
N ASP A 69 -4.80 -15.42 -3.74
CA ASP A 69 -5.67 -16.42 -3.14
C ASP A 69 -6.52 -15.87 -1.99
N ALA A 70 -7.44 -16.69 -1.49
CA ALA A 70 -8.33 -16.34 -0.40
C ALA A 70 -7.61 -16.22 0.97
N ALA A 71 -6.33 -16.61 1.08
CA ALA A 71 -5.54 -16.42 2.30
C ALA A 71 -4.88 -15.02 2.28
N SER A 72 -4.21 -14.65 1.19
CA SER A 72 -3.64 -13.32 0.94
C SER A 72 -4.72 -12.23 0.93
N ALA A 73 -5.87 -12.46 0.27
CA ALA A 73 -6.99 -11.53 0.28
C ALA A 73 -7.56 -11.28 1.70
N ARG A 74 -7.66 -12.33 2.53
CA ARG A 74 -8.12 -12.19 3.93
C ARG A 74 -7.02 -11.69 4.87
N ALA A 75 -5.74 -11.97 4.60
CA ALA A 75 -4.62 -11.35 5.32
C ALA A 75 -4.58 -9.83 5.08
N LEU A 76 -5.00 -9.38 3.90
CA LEU A 76 -5.21 -7.96 3.59
C LEU A 76 -6.55 -7.38 4.06
N ALA A 77 -7.38 -8.15 4.80
CA ALA A 77 -8.24 -7.52 5.81
C ALA A 77 -7.41 -6.79 6.89
N GLY A 78 -6.09 -7.06 6.95
CA GLY A 78 -5.07 -6.15 7.48
C GLY A 78 -5.01 -4.76 6.83
N ALA A 79 -5.94 -4.38 5.94
CA ALA A 79 -6.24 -2.96 5.72
C ALA A 79 -6.68 -2.25 7.01
N TYR A 80 -7.29 -2.97 7.98
CA TYR A 80 -7.54 -2.46 9.34
C TYR A 80 -6.27 -2.29 10.20
N ASP A 81 -5.11 -2.79 9.79
CA ASP A 81 -3.83 -2.53 10.50
C ASP A 81 -3.37 -1.06 10.30
N ALA A 82 -3.65 -0.43 9.15
CA ALA A 82 -3.27 0.98 8.94
C ALA A 82 -3.94 1.92 9.97
N PRO A 83 -5.26 1.83 10.25
CA PRO A 83 -5.88 2.45 11.43
C PRO A 83 -5.18 2.17 12.77
N GLN A 84 -4.72 0.94 13.02
CA GLN A 84 -4.11 0.55 14.30
C GLN A 84 -2.69 1.10 14.52
N SER A 85 -2.08 1.72 13.51
CA SER A 85 -0.78 2.39 13.64
C SER A 85 -0.80 3.43 14.77
N GLY A 86 0.29 3.48 15.56
CA GLY A 86 0.52 4.51 16.56
C GLY A 86 0.44 5.92 15.96
N SER A 87 0.95 6.10 14.73
CA SER A 87 0.85 7.36 13.99
C SER A 87 -0.52 7.64 13.36
N TYR A 88 -1.55 6.89 13.71
CA TYR A 88 -2.92 7.16 13.28
C TYR A 88 -3.89 6.94 14.45
N TYR A 89 -4.92 6.08 14.34
CA TYR A 89 -5.87 5.87 15.44
C TYR A 89 -5.27 5.14 16.66
N GLY A 90 -4.05 4.59 16.58
CA GLY A 90 -3.33 4.04 17.73
C GLY A 90 -2.74 5.10 18.67
N GLY A 91 -2.73 6.38 18.30
CA GLY A 91 -2.15 7.45 19.12
C GLY A 91 -2.29 8.84 18.48
N ASP A 92 -1.38 9.17 17.55
CA ASP A 92 -1.11 10.54 17.10
C ASP A 92 -2.36 11.27 16.56
N PHE A 93 -3.26 10.58 15.85
CA PHE A 93 -4.51 11.19 15.35
C PHE A 93 -5.51 11.55 16.46
N LEU A 94 -5.50 10.80 17.57
CA LEU A 94 -6.33 11.09 18.75
C LEU A 94 -5.73 12.25 19.54
N PHE A 95 -4.41 12.25 19.76
CA PHE A 95 -3.74 13.34 20.47
C PHE A 95 -3.82 14.66 19.70
N LEU A 96 -3.72 14.62 18.36
CA LEU A 96 -3.81 15.82 17.52
C LEU A 96 -5.14 16.56 17.68
N SER A 97 -6.28 15.85 17.76
CA SER A 97 -7.58 16.54 17.86
C SER A 97 -7.77 17.26 19.20
N ASP A 98 -7.17 16.73 20.26
CA ASP A 98 -7.32 17.24 21.62
C ASP A 98 -6.25 18.30 21.94
N LEU A 99 -5.02 18.15 21.41
CA LEU A 99 -3.96 19.16 21.51
C LEU A 99 -4.17 20.35 20.55
N ALA A 100 -4.91 20.17 19.45
CA ALA A 100 -5.32 21.28 18.60
C ALA A 100 -6.61 21.98 19.09
N SER A 101 -7.14 21.60 20.27
CA SER A 101 -8.24 22.27 20.96
C SER A 101 -7.73 22.95 22.25
N ASP A 102 -8.63 23.60 22.98
CA ASP A 102 -8.35 24.22 24.29
C ASP A 102 -8.66 23.30 25.49
N ASP A 103 -9.00 22.01 25.25
CA ASP A 103 -9.37 21.05 26.30
C ASP A 103 -8.16 20.36 26.97
N VAL A 104 -7.01 20.24 26.29
CA VAL A 104 -5.81 19.52 26.77
C VAL A 104 -4.54 20.30 26.43
N ALA A 105 -3.59 20.36 27.36
CA ALA A 105 -2.29 21.01 27.16
C ALA A 105 -1.12 20.01 27.21
N HIS A 106 -0.05 20.24 26.44
CA HIS A 106 1.16 19.41 26.46
C HIS A 106 2.06 19.75 27.64
N VAL A 107 2.34 18.77 28.50
CA VAL A 107 3.22 18.90 29.68
C VAL A 107 4.48 18.01 29.62
N GLY A 108 4.72 17.36 28.48
CA GLY A 108 5.82 16.42 28.27
C GLY A 108 7.07 17.06 27.65
N THR A 109 7.97 16.20 27.16
CA THR A 109 9.23 16.58 26.50
C THR A 109 9.19 16.38 24.98
N PHE A 110 8.04 16.02 24.41
CA PHE A 110 7.91 15.74 22.98
C PHE A 110 7.57 17.02 22.24
N THR A 111 8.59 17.66 21.66
CA THR A 111 8.46 18.98 21.03
C THR A 111 7.41 19.00 19.92
N THR A 112 7.30 17.94 19.11
CA THR A 112 6.31 17.88 18.02
C THR A 112 4.86 17.99 18.50
N TYR A 113 4.55 17.52 19.73
CA TYR A 113 3.24 17.71 20.35
C TYR A 113 3.09 19.10 20.98
N ALA A 114 4.15 19.68 21.53
CA ALA A 114 4.16 21.06 22.01
C ALA A 114 3.94 22.06 20.85
N ASP A 115 4.48 21.80 19.66
CA ASP A 115 4.30 22.64 18.47
C ASP A 115 2.84 22.63 17.96
N ILE A 116 2.11 21.55 18.22
CA ILE A 116 0.68 21.39 17.89
C ILE A 116 -0.17 22.19 18.89
N ASP A 117 0.05 21.96 20.18
CA ASP A 117 -0.58 22.64 21.33
C ASP A 117 -0.42 24.17 21.26
N GLN A 118 0.77 24.64 20.89
CA GLN A 118 1.08 26.06 20.76
C GLN A 118 0.69 26.66 19.39
N HIS A 119 0.16 25.84 18.47
CA HIS A 119 -0.18 26.20 17.09
C HIS A 119 0.98 26.85 16.29
N VAL A 120 2.22 26.42 16.57
CA VAL A 120 3.45 26.87 15.88
C VAL A 120 4.01 25.81 14.92
N THR A 121 3.18 24.83 14.54
CA THR A 121 3.59 23.64 13.80
C THR A 121 4.18 23.97 12.43
N SER A 122 5.37 23.41 12.18
CA SER A 122 6.09 23.54 10.92
C SER A 122 5.84 22.35 9.97
N ALA A 123 6.28 22.47 8.72
CA ALA A 123 6.10 21.43 7.69
C ALA A 123 6.98 20.18 7.90
N ASP A 124 8.01 20.28 8.75
CA ASP A 124 8.93 19.21 9.17
C ASP A 124 8.57 18.59 10.52
N ASN A 125 7.35 18.83 11.02
CA ASN A 125 6.85 18.16 12.22
C ASN A 125 6.62 16.67 11.94
N SER A 126 7.50 15.82 12.45
CA SER A 126 7.54 14.38 12.14
C SER A 126 6.32 13.59 12.63
N THR A 127 5.57 14.09 13.62
CA THR A 127 4.28 13.51 14.03
C THR A 127 3.22 13.70 12.94
N LEU A 128 3.15 14.88 12.32
CA LEU A 128 2.24 15.11 11.19
C LEU A 128 2.68 14.35 9.93
N GLU A 129 3.98 14.24 9.67
CA GLU A 129 4.56 13.47 8.56
C GLU A 129 4.23 11.98 8.68
N GLY A 130 4.54 11.36 9.83
CA GLY A 130 4.27 9.94 10.06
C GLY A 130 2.77 9.60 10.00
N MET A 131 1.90 10.53 10.41
CA MET A 131 0.46 10.37 10.28
C MET A 131 -0.02 10.52 8.83
N TRP A 132 0.50 11.47 8.06
CA TRP A 132 0.22 11.58 6.63
C TRP A 132 0.56 10.28 5.91
N ASP A 133 1.76 9.75 6.14
CA ASP A 133 2.25 8.51 5.54
C ASP A 133 1.41 7.29 5.96
N ALA A 134 1.07 7.17 7.26
CA ALA A 134 0.21 6.09 7.75
C ALA A 134 -1.17 6.09 7.08
N ILE A 135 -1.75 7.27 6.82
CA ILE A 135 -3.05 7.38 6.15
C ILE A 135 -2.93 7.05 4.64
N TYR A 136 -1.89 7.52 3.95
CA TYR A 136 -1.68 7.18 2.54
C TYR A 136 -1.28 5.71 2.32
N ALA A 137 -0.57 5.08 3.26
CA ALA A 137 -0.34 3.64 3.25
C ALA A 137 -1.67 2.87 3.36
N GLY A 138 -2.60 3.33 4.21
CA GLY A 138 -3.97 2.80 4.27
C GLY A 138 -4.75 2.92 2.96
N ILE A 139 -4.66 4.09 2.29
CA ILE A 139 -5.25 4.32 0.96
C ILE A 139 -4.64 3.36 -0.08
N GLY A 140 -3.32 3.18 -0.08
CA GLY A 140 -2.62 2.23 -0.96
C GLY A 140 -3.13 0.80 -0.80
N ARG A 141 -3.21 0.31 0.46
CA ARG A 141 -3.78 -1.01 0.78
C ARG A 141 -5.22 -1.16 0.28
N ALA A 142 -6.06 -0.13 0.47
CA ALA A 142 -7.44 -0.14 -0.01
C ALA A 142 -7.53 -0.16 -1.54
N ASN A 143 -6.68 0.61 -2.25
CA ASN A 143 -6.62 0.60 -3.71
C ASN A 143 -6.24 -0.80 -4.25
N THR A 144 -5.25 -1.47 -3.64
CA THR A 144 -4.84 -2.83 -4.02
C THR A 144 -5.96 -3.84 -3.81
N LEU A 145 -6.70 -3.77 -2.70
CA LEU A 145 -7.88 -4.61 -2.48
C LEU A 145 -8.93 -4.41 -3.57
N ILE A 146 -9.32 -3.16 -3.86
CA ILE A 146 -10.32 -2.81 -4.88
C ILE A 146 -9.90 -3.30 -6.27
N ALA A 147 -8.60 -3.20 -6.61
CA ALA A 147 -8.08 -3.60 -7.91
C ALA A 147 -7.92 -5.12 -8.09
N LYS A 148 -7.49 -5.86 -7.05
CA LYS A 148 -7.10 -7.27 -7.20
C LYS A 148 -8.17 -8.27 -6.73
N VAL A 149 -8.89 -8.00 -5.63
CA VAL A 149 -9.86 -8.94 -5.02
C VAL A 149 -10.95 -9.41 -5.99
N PRO A 150 -11.50 -8.58 -6.91
CA PRO A 150 -12.47 -9.04 -7.91
C PRO A 150 -12.01 -10.25 -8.74
N ASN A 151 -10.70 -10.43 -8.93
CA ASN A 151 -10.10 -11.49 -9.74
C ASN A 151 -9.75 -12.76 -8.94
N VAL A 152 -9.92 -12.75 -7.61
CA VAL A 152 -9.57 -13.88 -6.74
C VAL A 152 -10.64 -14.96 -6.82
N THR A 153 -10.42 -15.96 -7.68
CA THR A 153 -11.36 -17.06 -7.96
C THR A 153 -11.55 -18.04 -6.80
N THR A 154 -10.66 -18.04 -5.82
CA THR A 154 -10.72 -18.89 -4.62
C THR A 154 -11.63 -18.35 -3.50
N LEU A 155 -12.15 -17.13 -3.66
CA LEU A 155 -13.22 -16.57 -2.82
C LEU A 155 -14.59 -16.85 -3.44
N SER A 156 -15.65 -16.87 -2.62
CA SER A 156 -17.02 -16.76 -3.12
C SER A 156 -17.28 -15.35 -3.70
N GLU A 157 -18.35 -15.19 -4.47
CA GLU A 157 -18.71 -13.88 -5.02
C GLU A 157 -19.09 -12.88 -3.92
N ASP A 158 -19.79 -13.34 -2.89
CA ASP A 158 -20.23 -12.49 -1.79
C ASP A 158 -19.05 -12.08 -0.89
N GLU A 159 -18.07 -12.96 -0.66
CA GLU A 159 -16.81 -12.57 0.02
C GLU A 159 -16.00 -11.55 -0.79
N ARG A 160 -15.93 -11.68 -2.13
CA ARG A 160 -15.26 -10.67 -2.97
C ARG A 160 -15.95 -9.32 -2.86
N LYS A 161 -17.28 -9.28 -2.97
CA LYS A 161 -18.07 -8.05 -2.81
C LYS A 161 -17.83 -7.43 -1.43
N ASP A 162 -17.95 -8.22 -0.37
CA ASP A 162 -17.82 -7.73 0.99
C ASP A 162 -16.43 -7.11 1.25
N ILE A 163 -15.35 -7.80 0.88
CA ILE A 163 -13.98 -7.29 1.03
C ILE A 163 -13.78 -5.99 0.24
N VAL A 164 -14.28 -5.90 -1.00
CA VAL A 164 -14.20 -4.68 -1.81
C VAL A 164 -15.04 -3.54 -1.20
N GLY A 165 -16.22 -3.85 -0.65
CA GLY A 165 -17.05 -2.89 0.07
C GLY A 165 -16.38 -2.36 1.34
N GLN A 166 -15.73 -3.22 2.11
CA GLN A 166 -14.91 -2.84 3.26
C GLN A 166 -13.71 -1.96 2.83
N ALA A 167 -13.04 -2.28 1.72
CA ALA A 167 -11.93 -1.48 1.19
C ALA A 167 -12.35 -0.07 0.76
N HIS A 168 -13.50 0.07 0.08
CA HIS A 168 -14.07 1.39 -0.25
C HIS A 168 -14.39 2.19 1.02
N LEU A 169 -14.99 1.56 2.04
CA LEU A 169 -15.29 2.22 3.32
C LEU A 169 -14.02 2.73 4.02
N LEU A 170 -12.96 1.92 4.05
CA LEU A 170 -11.67 2.33 4.60
C LEU A 170 -11.07 3.51 3.81
N ARG A 171 -11.05 3.45 2.48
CA ARG A 171 -10.55 4.54 1.63
C ARG A 171 -11.32 5.86 1.88
N ALA A 172 -12.64 5.78 2.02
CA ALA A 172 -13.48 6.93 2.38
C ALA A 172 -13.12 7.50 3.76
N LEU A 173 -12.87 6.64 4.76
CA LEU A 173 -12.46 7.07 6.10
C LEU A 173 -11.09 7.76 6.09
N HIS A 174 -10.11 7.20 5.37
CA HIS A 174 -8.78 7.78 5.22
C HIS A 174 -8.85 9.17 4.58
N TYR A 175 -9.58 9.33 3.46
CA TYR A 175 -9.78 10.64 2.84
C TYR A 175 -10.55 11.63 3.72
N HIS A 176 -11.56 11.16 4.48
CA HIS A 176 -12.30 12.00 5.41
C HIS A 176 -11.41 12.57 6.52
N ASN A 177 -10.43 11.80 6.99
CA ASN A 177 -9.47 12.27 7.99
C ASN A 177 -8.40 13.19 7.40
N LEU A 178 -7.88 12.89 6.20
CA LEU A 178 -6.96 13.79 5.49
C LEU A 178 -7.58 15.17 5.22
N VAL A 179 -8.79 15.21 4.63
CA VAL A 179 -9.42 16.48 4.23
C VAL A 179 -9.80 17.35 5.44
N LYS A 180 -10.05 16.74 6.60
CA LYS A 180 -10.32 17.45 7.85
C LYS A 180 -9.09 18.16 8.43
N LEU A 181 -7.90 17.59 8.26
CA LEU A 181 -6.67 18.09 8.89
C LEU A 181 -5.82 18.95 7.93
N TRP A 182 -5.71 18.56 6.66
CA TRP A 182 -4.89 19.27 5.66
C TRP A 182 -5.69 20.05 4.60
N GLY A 183 -7.03 19.93 4.60
CA GLY A 183 -7.88 20.54 3.57
C GLY A 183 -7.66 19.88 2.19
N PRO A 184 -7.30 20.64 1.13
CA PRO A 184 -7.01 20.06 -0.18
C PRO A 184 -5.92 18.99 -0.13
N VAL A 185 -6.13 17.81 -0.73
CA VAL A 185 -5.15 16.70 -0.72
C VAL A 185 -5.14 15.92 -2.05
N PRO A 186 -4.01 15.31 -2.45
CA PRO A 186 -3.96 14.48 -3.65
C PRO A 186 -4.91 13.27 -3.59
N ILE A 187 -5.61 12.98 -4.69
CA ILE A 187 -6.49 11.81 -4.81
C ILE A 187 -5.77 10.74 -5.64
N ARG A 188 -5.63 9.53 -5.08
CA ARG A 188 -4.95 8.36 -5.64
C ARG A 188 -5.92 7.18 -5.53
N LEU A 189 -6.44 6.69 -6.66
CA LEU A 189 -7.50 5.67 -6.70
C LEU A 189 -7.04 4.29 -7.21
N ALA A 190 -5.83 4.22 -7.76
CA ALA A 190 -5.17 3.00 -8.23
C ALA A 190 -4.02 2.63 -7.27
N PRO A 191 -3.58 1.36 -7.26
CA PRO A 191 -2.25 1.01 -6.76
C PRO A 191 -1.20 1.79 -7.58
N PRO A 192 -0.12 2.32 -6.97
CA PRO A 192 0.96 2.90 -7.72
C PRO A 192 1.73 1.79 -8.46
N SER A 193 1.97 1.96 -9.76
CA SER A 193 2.80 1.03 -10.55
C SER A 193 4.29 1.35 -10.47
N SER A 194 4.65 2.53 -9.96
CA SER A 194 6.02 2.92 -9.62
C SER A 194 6.04 4.05 -8.56
N LEU A 195 7.21 4.29 -7.95
CA LEU A 195 7.42 5.45 -7.09
C LEU A 195 7.30 6.78 -7.85
N ASP A 196 7.65 6.81 -9.14
CA ASP A 196 7.56 8.02 -9.97
C ASP A 196 6.12 8.49 -10.16
N GLU A 197 5.14 7.58 -10.24
CA GLU A 197 3.71 7.93 -10.29
C GLU A 197 3.18 8.59 -9.00
N LEU A 198 3.90 8.47 -7.88
CA LEU A 198 3.57 9.19 -6.65
C LEU A 198 3.99 10.67 -6.72
N THR A 199 4.91 11.01 -7.62
CA THR A 199 5.40 12.39 -7.81
C THR A 199 4.45 13.19 -8.69
N GLY A 200 4.32 14.49 -8.41
CA GLY A 200 3.52 15.40 -9.25
C GLY A 200 2.00 15.28 -9.17
N THR A 201 1.42 14.44 -8.29
CA THR A 201 -0.04 14.45 -8.07
C THR A 201 -0.48 15.76 -7.43
N GLU A 202 -1.22 16.60 -8.16
CA GLU A 202 -1.74 17.87 -7.63
C GLU A 202 -2.74 17.66 -6.46
N ARG A 203 -2.81 18.64 -5.55
CA ARG A 203 -3.78 18.64 -4.45
C ARG A 203 -5.18 18.89 -5.02
N ALA A 204 -6.08 17.91 -4.89
CA ALA A 204 -7.48 18.10 -5.24
C ALA A 204 -8.17 19.02 -4.23
N THR A 205 -9.15 19.80 -4.68
CA THR A 205 -9.97 20.67 -3.83
C THR A 205 -10.74 19.85 -2.78
N VAL A 206 -11.08 20.47 -1.65
CA VAL A 206 -11.90 19.84 -0.59
C VAL A 206 -13.20 19.28 -1.16
N ALA A 207 -13.85 19.99 -2.08
CA ALA A 207 -15.07 19.54 -2.75
C ALA A 207 -14.86 18.27 -3.61
N GLN A 208 -13.73 18.14 -4.32
CA GLN A 208 -13.39 16.93 -5.06
C GLN A 208 -13.13 15.75 -4.11
N VAL A 209 -12.42 15.98 -3.00
CA VAL A 209 -12.14 14.94 -2.00
C VAL A 209 -13.45 14.45 -1.35
N TYR A 210 -14.37 15.35 -0.97
CA TYR A 210 -15.70 14.94 -0.48
C TYR A 210 -16.55 14.22 -1.53
N THR A 211 -16.42 14.58 -2.81
CA THR A 211 -17.09 13.85 -3.91
C THR A 211 -16.56 12.41 -4.01
N GLN A 212 -15.25 12.21 -3.85
CA GLN A 212 -14.63 10.88 -3.81
C GLN A 212 -15.07 10.08 -2.58
N ILE A 213 -15.05 10.69 -1.38
CA ILE A 213 -15.53 10.08 -0.13
C ILE A 213 -16.97 9.56 -0.29
N LEU A 214 -17.89 10.39 -0.82
CA LEU A 214 -19.28 9.99 -1.04
C LEU A 214 -19.41 8.89 -2.10
N THR A 215 -18.56 8.90 -3.13
CA THR A 215 -18.52 7.84 -4.16
C THR A 215 -18.12 6.50 -3.53
N ASP A 216 -17.04 6.48 -2.74
CA ASP A 216 -16.57 5.28 -2.05
C ASP A 216 -17.58 4.78 -1.00
N ILE A 217 -18.23 5.67 -0.22
CA ILE A 217 -19.31 5.29 0.71
C ILE A 217 -20.48 4.63 -0.03
N ASN A 218 -20.89 5.17 -1.18
CA ASN A 218 -21.99 4.60 -1.95
C ASN A 218 -21.62 3.22 -2.55
N GLN A 219 -20.36 3.02 -2.99
CA GLN A 219 -19.88 1.70 -3.41
C GLN A 219 -19.83 0.71 -2.23
N ALA A 220 -19.32 1.14 -1.08
CA ALA A 220 -19.32 0.33 0.14
C ALA A 220 -20.73 -0.13 0.52
N GLN A 221 -21.71 0.78 0.53
CA GLN A 221 -23.11 0.46 0.86
C GLN A 221 -23.79 -0.51 -0.12
N GLN A 222 -23.29 -0.67 -1.34
CA GLN A 222 -23.81 -1.62 -2.34
C GLN A 222 -23.18 -3.02 -2.25
N LEU A 223 -21.99 -3.13 -1.64
CA LEU A 223 -21.14 -4.32 -1.70
C LEU A 223 -20.91 -5.00 -0.34
N ILE A 224 -20.95 -4.23 0.75
CA ILE A 224 -20.67 -4.71 2.10
C ILE A 224 -21.84 -5.56 2.64
N SER A 225 -21.53 -6.60 3.42
CA SER A 225 -22.57 -7.37 4.09
C SER A 225 -23.34 -6.52 5.10
N THR A 226 -24.63 -6.83 5.24
CA THR A 226 -25.52 -6.29 6.27
C THR A 226 -25.42 -7.04 7.60
N ASP A 227 -24.58 -8.08 7.70
CA ASP A 227 -24.38 -8.85 8.92
C ASP A 227 -23.84 -7.98 10.06
N TYR A 228 -24.25 -8.31 11.29
CA TYR A 228 -23.74 -7.62 12.48
C TYR A 228 -22.28 -7.99 12.76
N ARG A 229 -21.40 -6.98 12.80
CA ARG A 229 -19.96 -7.12 13.02
C ARG A 229 -19.47 -6.11 14.05
N THR A 230 -18.39 -6.44 14.77
CA THR A 230 -17.86 -5.63 15.88
C THR A 230 -16.45 -5.09 15.67
N ARG A 231 -15.71 -5.58 14.66
CA ARG A 231 -14.31 -5.19 14.37
C ARG A 231 -14.03 -4.93 12.89
N GLU A 232 -15.07 -4.92 12.08
CA GLU A 232 -15.03 -4.79 10.63
C GLU A 232 -16.05 -3.75 10.18
N GLY A 233 -15.86 -3.25 8.97
CA GLY A 233 -16.81 -2.42 8.27
C GLY A 233 -18.17 -3.11 8.15
N SER A 234 -19.21 -2.29 8.27
CA SER A 234 -20.60 -2.69 8.09
C SER A 234 -21.36 -1.59 7.36
N TRP A 235 -22.53 -1.91 6.82
CA TRP A 235 -23.43 -0.93 6.22
C TRP A 235 -23.73 0.26 7.15
N LEU A 236 -23.90 -0.01 8.46
CA LEU A 236 -24.12 1.03 9.48
C LEU A 236 -22.90 1.94 9.67
N ALA A 237 -21.68 1.41 9.60
CA ALA A 237 -20.47 2.22 9.67
C ALA A 237 -20.32 3.14 8.44
N ALA A 238 -20.71 2.67 7.25
CA ALA A 238 -20.75 3.49 6.04
C ALA A 238 -21.79 4.63 6.14
N GLU A 239 -22.99 4.35 6.63
CA GLU A 239 -24.03 5.36 6.86
C GLU A 239 -23.62 6.37 7.97
N ALA A 240 -22.98 5.90 9.05
CA ALA A 240 -22.45 6.76 10.10
C ALA A 240 -21.31 7.68 9.61
N LEU A 241 -20.48 7.24 8.65
CA LEU A 241 -19.49 8.09 8.01
C LEU A 241 -20.16 9.12 7.07
N LYS A 242 -21.20 8.71 6.33
CA LYS A 242 -21.97 9.53 5.37
C LYS A 242 -22.62 10.77 6.00
N THR A 243 -23.07 10.64 7.25
CA THR A 243 -23.74 11.70 8.00
C THR A 243 -22.78 12.72 8.63
N ARG A 244 -21.46 12.49 8.62
CA ARG A 244 -20.49 13.43 9.18
C ARG A 244 -20.42 14.70 8.32
N PRO A 245 -20.55 15.90 8.90
CA PRO A 245 -20.52 17.14 8.14
C PRO A 245 -19.13 17.38 7.52
N PRO A 246 -19.06 18.00 6.34
CA PRO A 246 -17.81 18.52 5.81
C PRO A 246 -17.33 19.75 6.59
N VAL A 247 -16.02 20.05 6.51
CA VAL A 247 -15.39 21.14 7.27
C VAL A 247 -16.12 22.48 7.06
N PRO A 248 -16.52 23.20 8.13
CA PRO A 248 -17.20 24.49 8.02
C PRO A 248 -16.31 25.58 7.40
N GLY A 249 -16.45 25.81 6.10
CA GLY A 249 -15.75 26.89 5.39
C GLY A 249 -16.09 26.97 3.89
N GLU A 250 -16.24 25.82 3.23
CA GLU A 250 -16.28 25.76 1.76
C GLU A 250 -17.66 25.49 1.14
N GLN A 251 -18.69 25.14 1.93
CA GLN A 251 -20.05 24.87 1.43
C GLN A 251 -20.90 26.13 1.10
N ARG A 252 -20.28 27.28 0.81
CA ARG A 252 -20.99 28.49 0.34
C ARG A 252 -21.16 28.56 -1.19
N VAL A 253 -20.88 27.48 -1.90
CA VAL A 253 -21.19 27.34 -3.34
C VAL A 253 -22.36 26.38 -3.52
N GLY A 254 -23.52 26.87 -4.00
CA GLY A 254 -24.57 25.98 -4.52
C GLY A 254 -26.02 26.15 -4.02
N HIS A 255 -26.36 27.13 -3.19
CA HIS A 255 -27.79 27.43 -2.92
C HIS A 255 -28.14 28.92 -2.69
N HIS A 256 -27.75 29.77 -3.65
CA HIS A 256 -28.42 31.07 -3.81
C HIS A 256 -29.85 30.89 -4.34
N ARG A 257 -30.77 30.45 -3.46
CA ARG A 257 -32.20 30.68 -3.69
C ARG A 257 -32.45 32.18 -3.62
N GLY A 258 -32.64 32.80 -4.78
CA GLY A 258 -33.00 34.20 -4.91
C GLY A 258 -34.28 34.51 -4.14
N LYS A 259 -34.13 35.12 -2.96
CA LYS A 259 -35.20 35.87 -2.28
C LYS A 259 -34.67 37.26 -1.96
N GLN A 260 -34.68 38.13 -2.97
CA GLN A 260 -34.61 39.56 -2.73
C GLN A 260 -35.78 39.93 -1.80
N ARG A 261 -35.48 40.30 -0.55
CA ARG A 261 -36.48 40.94 0.31
C ARG A 261 -36.71 42.35 -0.20
N PRO A 262 -37.96 42.79 -0.44
CA PRO A 262 -38.22 44.15 -0.85
C PRO A 262 -37.81 45.11 0.26
N ARG A 263 -36.91 46.05 -0.03
CA ARG A 263 -36.61 47.16 0.88
C ARG A 263 -37.86 48.02 1.00
N ARG A 264 -38.53 47.99 2.17
CA ARG A 264 -39.49 49.03 2.53
C ARG A 264 -38.72 50.36 2.58
N ARG A 265 -39.14 51.31 1.73
CA ARG A 265 -38.76 52.72 1.90
C ARG A 265 -39.68 53.31 2.97
N GLY A 266 -39.07 53.94 3.95
CA GLY A 266 -39.63 54.96 4.83
C GLY A 266 -38.66 56.13 4.80
#